data_AF-A0AAV6V605-F1
#
_entry.id   AF-A0AAV6V605-F1
#
_cell.length_a   1.000
_cell.length_b   1.000
_cell.length_c   1.000
_cell.angle_alpha   90.00
_cell.angle_beta   90.00
_cell.angle_gamma   90.00
#
_symmetry.space_group_name_H-M   'P 1'
#
loop_
_entity.id
_entity.type
_entity.pdbx_description
1 polymer ?
#
loop_
_entity_poly.entity_id
_entity_poly.type
_entity_poly.pdbx_seq_one_letter_code
_entity_poly.pdbx_strand_id
1 'polypeptide(L)'
;MLIAFQYLSHKRHTVEKLALHVIGVLLHQSTKLLVSCDMFLTGSWLLGCFFLSYGYMAVLLSFLTVPLSEYPLRTVAELSRAMDSGKYKCASAKGSNVLESMLESREESVRTIGRHIAKNNWFVDFRSDSEITDYLNKGKTAVITTRERMKLQFQDQFYISKDALFSSQLAIAVHKNFTHKRRLDKVIKRISAFGIYQKTIRDYLYKKKIRSGFTGESNTYIKQLTLPDLYGAFIFLGTGNLIAITIFTFELIFAKLTK
;
A
#
# COMPACT_ATOMS: atom_id res chain seq x y z
N MET A 1 27.18 7.07 -27.53
CA MET A 1 27.78 5.83 -26.97
C MET A 1 28.19 4.85 -28.08
N LEU A 2 27.31 4.47 -29.01
CA LEU A 2 27.64 3.61 -30.17
C LEU A 2 28.73 4.21 -31.10
N ILE A 3 28.69 5.53 -31.33
CA ILE A 3 29.68 6.26 -32.14
C ILE A 3 31.07 6.26 -31.46
N ALA A 4 31.12 6.35 -30.12
CA ALA A 4 32.37 6.29 -29.37
C ALA A 4 32.99 4.89 -29.41
N PHE A 5 32.16 3.84 -29.38
CA PHE A 5 32.62 2.46 -29.51
C PHE A 5 33.16 2.16 -30.92
N GLN A 6 32.49 2.69 -31.96
CA GLN A 6 32.98 2.61 -33.35
C GLN A 6 34.27 3.39 -33.58
N TYR A 7 34.40 4.55 -32.94
CA TYR A 7 35.59 5.38 -33.02
C TYR A 7 36.79 4.74 -32.30
N LEU A 8 36.56 4.03 -31.18
CA LEU A 8 37.62 3.37 -30.43
C LEU A 8 38.04 2.01 -31.00
N SER A 9 37.13 1.23 -31.61
CA SER A 9 37.43 -0.17 -32.00
C SER A 9 38.19 -0.33 -33.33
N HIS A 10 38.59 0.77 -33.98
CA HIS A 10 39.40 0.83 -35.22
C HIS A 10 39.04 -0.18 -36.34
N LYS A 11 37.80 -0.69 -36.38
CA LYS A 11 37.30 -1.67 -37.34
C LYS A 11 35.95 -1.21 -37.89
N ARG A 12 35.76 -1.35 -39.21
CA ARG A 12 34.49 -1.09 -39.91
C ARG A 12 33.48 -2.20 -39.64
N HIS A 13 32.98 -2.29 -38.41
CA HIS A 13 31.76 -3.05 -38.14
C HIS A 13 30.55 -2.20 -38.53
N THR A 14 29.63 -2.79 -39.31
CA THR A 14 28.32 -2.19 -39.60
C THR A 14 27.62 -1.88 -38.29
N VAL A 15 27.20 -0.63 -38.09
CA VAL A 15 26.63 -0.10 -36.82
C VAL A 15 25.51 -1.02 -36.29
N GLU A 16 24.72 -1.57 -37.20
CA GLU A 16 23.59 -2.47 -36.93
C GLU A 16 24.02 -3.75 -36.20
N LYS A 17 25.07 -4.42 -36.69
CA LYS A 17 25.56 -5.67 -36.09
C LYS A 17 26.12 -5.41 -34.69
N LEU A 18 26.74 -4.25 -34.49
CA LEU A 18 27.32 -3.85 -33.22
C LEU A 18 26.21 -3.50 -32.20
N ALA A 19 25.16 -2.80 -32.65
CA ALA A 19 23.98 -2.50 -31.84
C ALA A 19 23.25 -3.79 -31.40
N LEU A 20 23.03 -4.74 -32.31
CA LEU A 20 22.41 -6.03 -31.99
C LEU A 20 23.25 -6.84 -31.00
N HIS A 21 24.58 -6.79 -31.14
CA HIS A 21 25.49 -7.46 -30.22
C HIS A 21 25.42 -6.87 -28.81
N VAL A 22 25.43 -5.53 -28.71
CA VAL A 22 25.29 -4.80 -27.44
C VAL A 22 23.96 -5.15 -26.76
N ILE A 23 22.85 -5.18 -27.52
CA ILE A 23 21.54 -5.55 -27.00
C ILE A 23 21.52 -7.02 -26.55
N GLY A 24 22.09 -7.94 -27.34
CA GLY A 24 22.17 -9.36 -27.00
C GLY A 24 22.94 -9.62 -25.70
N VAL A 25 24.07 -8.93 -25.50
CA VAL A 25 24.85 -9.01 -24.25
C VAL A 25 24.05 -8.48 -23.06
N LEU A 26 23.31 -7.38 -23.23
CA LEU A 26 22.47 -6.79 -22.18
C LEU A 26 21.32 -7.74 -21.77
N LEU A 27 20.79 -8.50 -22.74
CA LEU A 27 19.79 -9.54 -22.54
C LEU A 27 20.37 -10.90 -22.08
N HIS A 28 21.66 -10.96 -21.72
CA HIS A 28 22.38 -12.18 -21.35
C HIS A 28 22.35 -13.30 -22.40
N GLN A 29 22.19 -12.97 -23.68
CA GLN A 29 22.28 -13.95 -24.76
C GLN A 29 23.75 -14.23 -25.11
N SER A 30 24.08 -15.52 -25.33
CA SER A 30 25.42 -15.94 -25.68
C SER A 30 25.75 -15.56 -27.13
N THR A 31 26.40 -14.41 -27.30
CA THR A 31 26.91 -14.00 -28.61
C THR A 31 28.33 -14.51 -28.81
N LYS A 32 28.64 -15.01 -30.02
CA LYS A 32 30.00 -15.43 -30.40
C LYS A 32 30.94 -14.21 -30.41
N LEU A 33 31.71 -14.04 -29.35
CA LEU A 33 32.69 -12.98 -29.19
C LEU A 33 34.00 -13.36 -29.89
N LEU A 34 34.34 -12.66 -30.98
CA LEU A 34 35.66 -12.70 -31.59
C LEU A 34 36.58 -11.75 -30.82
N VAL A 35 37.10 -12.23 -29.69
CA VAL A 35 38.03 -11.48 -28.83
C VAL A 35 39.41 -11.54 -29.48
N SER A 36 39.96 -10.39 -29.87
CA SER A 36 41.36 -10.36 -30.32
C SER A 36 42.15 -9.09 -29.98
N CYS A 37 41.54 -7.93 -29.65
CA CYS A 37 42.30 -6.73 -29.23
C CYS A 37 41.64 -5.90 -28.10
N ASP A 38 40.31 -5.85 -27.98
CA ASP A 38 39.63 -4.94 -27.03
C ASP A 38 39.15 -5.64 -25.75
N MET A 39 40.00 -6.48 -25.14
CA MET A 39 39.61 -7.31 -23.99
C MET A 39 39.23 -6.47 -22.76
N PHE A 40 39.95 -5.38 -22.49
CA PHE A 40 39.65 -4.48 -21.37
C PHE A 40 38.35 -3.69 -21.57
N LEU A 41 38.11 -3.22 -22.79
CA LEU A 41 36.89 -2.48 -23.11
C LEU A 41 35.67 -3.42 -23.09
N THR A 42 35.80 -4.60 -23.69
CA THR A 42 34.74 -5.61 -23.71
C THR A 42 34.47 -6.17 -22.31
N GLY A 43 35.52 -6.40 -21.51
CA GLY A 43 35.41 -6.86 -20.13
C GLY A 43 34.76 -5.83 -19.20
N SER A 44 35.17 -4.56 -19.27
CA SER A 44 34.52 -3.49 -18.47
C SER A 44 33.07 -3.26 -18.90
N TRP A 45 32.76 -3.37 -20.19
CA TRP A 45 31.39 -3.34 -20.70
C TRP A 45 30.53 -4.48 -20.16
N LEU A 46 31.02 -5.73 -20.24
CA LEU A 46 30.32 -6.90 -19.73
C LEU A 46 30.06 -6.80 -18.23
N LEU A 47 31.04 -6.31 -17.48
CA LEU A 47 30.91 -6.08 -16.03
C LEU A 47 29.85 -5.00 -15.74
N GLY A 48 29.84 -3.91 -16.52
CA GLY A 48 28.83 -2.86 -16.42
C GLY A 48 27.41 -3.38 -16.70
N CYS A 49 27.23 -4.15 -17.77
CA CYS A 49 25.94 -4.79 -18.09
C CYS A 49 25.49 -5.75 -16.99
N PHE A 50 26.41 -6.52 -16.42
CA PHE A 50 26.11 -7.44 -15.32
C PHE A 50 25.57 -6.68 -14.10
N PHE A 51 26.27 -5.65 -13.63
CA PHE A 51 25.81 -4.84 -12.49
C PHE A 51 24.49 -4.13 -12.76
N LEU A 52 24.29 -3.60 -13.97
CA LEU A 52 23.05 -2.92 -14.34
C LEU A 52 21.85 -3.88 -14.30
N SER A 53 21.99 -5.06 -14.92
CA SER A 53 20.92 -6.05 -14.99
C SER A 53 20.59 -6.65 -13.63
N TYR A 54 21.60 -7.04 -12.84
CA TYR A 54 21.38 -7.57 -11.50
C TYR A 54 20.83 -6.50 -10.54
N GLY A 55 21.30 -5.25 -10.66
CA GLY A 55 20.75 -4.13 -9.89
C GLY A 55 19.28 -3.89 -10.21
N TYR A 56 18.92 -3.90 -11.49
CA TYR A 56 17.52 -3.80 -11.91
C TYR A 56 16.68 -4.98 -11.39
N MET A 57 17.16 -6.22 -11.52
CA MET A 57 16.46 -7.40 -11.02
C MET A 57 16.25 -7.35 -9.50
N ALA A 58 17.25 -6.90 -8.74
CA ALA A 58 17.15 -6.77 -7.28
C ALA A 58 16.11 -5.72 -6.86
N VAL A 59 16.10 -4.55 -7.50
CA VAL A 59 15.13 -3.48 -7.22
C VAL A 59 13.72 -3.91 -7.64
N LEU A 60 13.58 -4.51 -8.82
CA LEU A 60 12.30 -5.04 -9.29
C LEU A 60 11.76 -6.11 -8.34
N LEU A 61 12.60 -7.04 -7.91
CA LEU A 61 12.22 -8.09 -6.95
C LEU A 61 11.79 -7.48 -5.62
N SER A 62 12.46 -6.44 -5.14
CA SER A 62 12.06 -5.71 -3.93
C SER A 62 10.64 -5.14 -4.05
N PHE A 63 10.32 -4.51 -5.19
CA PHE A 63 8.98 -3.96 -5.44
C PHE A 63 7.90 -5.03 -5.65
N LEU A 64 8.27 -6.21 -6.15
CA LEU A 64 7.33 -7.32 -6.32
C LEU A 64 7.10 -8.10 -5.01
N THR A 65 8.12 -8.21 -4.16
CA THR A 65 8.05 -8.97 -2.90
C THR A 65 7.37 -8.18 -1.79
N VAL A 66 7.59 -6.86 -1.73
CA VAL A 66 6.93 -5.97 -0.77
C VAL A 66 5.88 -5.15 -1.51
N PRO A 67 4.58 -5.38 -1.29
CA PRO A 67 3.56 -4.55 -1.93
C PRO A 67 3.78 -3.10 -1.52
N LEU A 68 3.83 -2.19 -2.51
CA LEU A 68 3.72 -0.76 -2.24
C LEU A 68 2.32 -0.50 -1.67
N SER A 69 2.22 -0.58 -0.35
CA SER A 69 1.02 -0.18 0.37
C SER A 69 1.04 1.34 0.48
N GLU A 70 -0.06 1.99 0.07
CA GLU A 70 -0.24 3.41 0.35
C GLU A 70 -0.09 3.62 1.86
N TYR A 71 0.71 4.61 2.26
CA TYR A 71 0.86 4.92 3.68
C TYR A 71 -0.52 5.23 4.27
N PRO A 72 -0.95 4.52 5.32
CA PRO A 72 -2.25 4.80 5.91
C PRO A 72 -2.21 6.19 6.54
N LEU A 73 -3.34 6.92 6.44
CA LEU A 73 -3.49 8.25 7.00
C LEU A 73 -3.20 8.21 8.50
N ARG A 74 -2.17 8.94 8.94
CA ARG A 74 -1.65 8.83 10.31
C ARG A 74 -2.33 9.82 11.23
N THR A 75 -2.69 10.98 10.70
CA THR A 75 -3.20 12.13 11.47
C THR A 75 -4.59 12.55 11.01
N VAL A 76 -5.32 13.20 11.92
CA VAL A 76 -6.64 13.78 11.62
C VAL A 76 -6.53 14.88 10.56
N ALA A 77 -5.46 15.68 10.60
CA ALA A 77 -5.22 16.74 9.63
C ALA A 77 -4.94 16.20 8.21
N GLU A 78 -4.26 15.06 8.07
CA GLU A 78 -4.12 14.37 6.78
C GLU A 78 -5.48 13.88 6.27
N LEU A 79 -6.31 13.30 7.16
CA LEU A 79 -7.64 12.84 6.80
C LEU A 79 -8.54 13.98 6.31
N SER A 80 -8.53 15.13 7.00
CA SER A 80 -9.30 16.31 6.56
C SER A 80 -8.89 16.76 5.15
N ARG A 81 -7.59 16.89 4.88
CA ARG A 81 -7.07 17.27 3.55
C ARG A 81 -7.40 16.22 2.47
N ALA A 82 -7.35 14.94 2.84
CA ALA A 82 -7.72 13.85 1.94
C ALA A 82 -9.22 13.84 1.61
N MET A 83 -10.07 14.27 2.54
CA MET A 83 -11.52 14.44 2.31
C MET A 83 -11.81 15.66 1.45
N ASP A 84 -11.12 16.80 1.66
CA ASP A 84 -11.30 18.00 0.82
C ASP A 84 -10.93 17.76 -0.64
N SER A 85 -9.90 16.93 -0.88
CA SER A 85 -9.51 16.49 -2.23
C SER A 85 -10.42 15.40 -2.82
N GLY A 86 -11.46 14.97 -2.09
CA GLY A 86 -12.40 13.92 -2.51
C GLY A 86 -11.78 12.52 -2.61
N LYS A 87 -10.55 12.33 -2.13
CA LYS A 87 -9.81 11.06 -2.23
C LYS A 87 -10.25 10.04 -1.20
N TYR A 88 -10.72 10.51 -0.04
CA TYR A 88 -11.13 9.67 1.08
C TYR A 88 -12.55 9.99 1.55
N LYS A 89 -13.26 8.96 2.00
CA LYS A 89 -14.56 9.09 2.68
C LYS A 89 -14.39 8.77 4.15
N CYS A 90 -15.13 9.45 5.01
CA CYS A 90 -15.14 9.18 6.44
C CYS A 90 -16.57 8.98 6.93
N ALA A 91 -16.80 7.95 7.75
CA ALA A 91 -18.12 7.70 8.34
C ALA A 91 -18.09 7.74 9.87
N SER A 92 -19.21 8.15 10.46
CA SER A 92 -19.44 8.18 11.91
C SER A 92 -20.68 7.37 12.30
N ALA A 93 -20.84 7.12 13.61
CA ALA A 93 -21.97 6.35 14.12
C ALA A 93 -23.27 7.14 13.94
N LYS A 94 -24.29 6.49 13.37
CA LYS A 94 -25.63 7.05 13.36
C LYS A 94 -26.17 7.21 14.79
N GLY A 95 -26.73 8.39 15.10
CA GLY A 95 -27.35 8.66 16.41
C GLY A 95 -26.37 8.87 17.58
N SER A 96 -25.09 9.11 17.30
CA SER A 96 -24.10 9.46 18.32
C SER A 96 -23.89 10.97 18.42
N ASN A 97 -23.50 11.43 19.61
CA ASN A 97 -23.09 12.83 19.87
C ASN A 97 -21.69 13.17 19.31
N VAL A 98 -21.05 12.22 18.61
CA VAL A 98 -19.72 12.38 18.02
C VAL A 98 -19.76 13.46 16.95
N LEU A 99 -20.81 13.49 16.12
CA LEU A 99 -20.94 14.49 15.06
C LEU A 99 -21.06 15.91 15.61
N GLU A 100 -21.93 16.11 16.59
CA GLU A 100 -22.10 17.41 17.27
C GLU A 100 -20.78 17.86 17.91
N SER A 101 -20.10 16.96 18.62
CA SER A 101 -18.80 17.24 19.24
C SER A 101 -17.72 17.61 18.21
N MET A 102 -17.77 17.02 17.00
CA MET A 102 -16.85 17.36 15.93
C MET A 102 -17.13 18.75 15.34
N LEU A 103 -18.40 19.12 15.18
CA LEU A 103 -18.80 20.42 14.65
C LEU A 103 -18.46 21.57 15.62
N GLU A 104 -18.53 21.31 16.92
CA GLU A 104 -18.18 22.27 17.99
C GLU A 104 -16.67 22.28 18.33
N SER A 105 -15.87 21.43 17.69
CA SER A 105 -14.45 21.31 18.00
C SER A 105 -13.68 22.61 17.74
N ARG A 106 -12.67 22.90 18.58
CA ARG A 106 -11.76 24.03 18.39
C ARG A 106 -10.83 23.82 17.19
N GLU A 107 -10.54 22.57 16.85
CA GLU A 107 -9.65 22.23 15.75
C GLU A 107 -10.39 22.25 14.40
N GLU A 108 -9.85 23.00 13.44
CA GLU A 108 -10.47 23.16 12.13
C GLU A 108 -10.53 21.85 11.33
N SER A 109 -9.50 21.02 11.39
CA SER A 109 -9.45 19.69 10.76
C SER A 109 -10.65 18.84 11.17
N VAL A 110 -10.96 18.81 12.48
CA VAL A 110 -12.05 18.03 13.06
C VAL A 110 -13.41 18.58 12.62
N ARG A 111 -13.59 19.90 12.65
CA ARG A 111 -14.83 20.54 12.17
C ARG A 111 -15.08 20.27 10.69
N THR A 112 -14.03 20.30 9.86
CA THR A 112 -14.15 20.03 8.43
C THR A 112 -14.58 18.59 8.17
N ILE A 113 -14.01 17.62 8.88
CA ILE A 113 -14.46 16.22 8.83
C ILE A 113 -15.94 16.12 9.23
N GLY A 114 -16.34 16.75 10.33
CA GLY A 114 -17.74 16.79 10.79
C GLY A 114 -18.69 17.38 9.74
N ARG A 115 -18.32 18.49 9.09
CA ARG A 115 -19.11 19.13 8.03
C ARG A 115 -19.29 18.22 6.81
N HIS A 116 -18.24 17.52 6.37
CA HIS A 116 -18.32 16.58 5.26
C HIS A 116 -19.24 15.39 5.57
N ILE A 117 -19.16 14.85 6.79
CA ILE A 117 -20.02 13.75 7.24
C ILE A 117 -21.49 14.20 7.26
N ALA A 118 -21.76 15.38 7.82
CA ALA A 118 -23.11 15.94 7.90
C ALA A 118 -23.68 16.23 6.51
N LYS A 119 -22.89 16.85 5.62
CA LYS A 119 -23.32 17.21 4.26
C LYS A 119 -23.66 15.99 3.40
N ASN A 120 -22.88 14.91 3.53
CA ASN A 120 -22.99 13.74 2.67
C ASN A 120 -23.77 12.58 3.31
N ASN A 121 -24.27 12.75 4.54
CA ASN A 121 -24.96 11.73 5.33
C ASN A 121 -24.17 10.40 5.45
N TRP A 122 -22.86 10.50 5.70
CA TRP A 122 -21.98 9.33 5.83
C TRP A 122 -22.07 8.70 7.23
N PHE A 123 -23.16 7.96 7.45
CA PHE A 123 -23.42 7.25 8.70
C PHE A 123 -23.37 5.75 8.50
N VAL A 124 -22.80 5.04 9.48
CA VAL A 124 -22.76 3.57 9.53
C VAL A 124 -23.43 3.10 10.83
N ASP A 125 -24.15 1.99 10.78
CA ASP A 125 -24.68 1.37 12.00
C ASP A 125 -23.57 0.57 12.69
N PHE A 126 -23.06 1.14 13.77
CA PHE A 126 -22.07 0.45 14.61
C PHE A 126 -22.68 -0.65 15.47
N ARG A 127 -23.90 -1.13 15.25
CA ARG A 127 -24.36 -2.40 15.83
C ARG A 127 -23.94 -3.60 15.00
N SER A 128 -23.65 -3.38 13.72
CA SER A 128 -23.30 -4.43 12.77
C SER A 128 -21.81 -4.38 12.43
N ASP A 129 -21.04 -5.36 12.91
CA ASP A 129 -19.60 -5.45 12.62
C ASP A 129 -19.33 -5.73 11.12
N SER A 130 -20.29 -6.36 10.42
CA SER A 130 -20.20 -6.61 8.98
C SER A 130 -20.30 -5.29 8.19
N GLU A 131 -21.17 -4.37 8.58
CA GLU A 131 -21.28 -3.06 7.91
C GLU A 131 -20.01 -2.23 8.03
N ILE A 132 -19.36 -2.25 9.21
CA ILE A 132 -18.08 -1.56 9.43
C ILE A 132 -17.01 -2.16 8.51
N THR A 133 -16.96 -3.49 8.45
CA THR A 133 -15.98 -4.24 7.65
C THR A 133 -16.19 -3.97 6.15
N ASP A 134 -17.43 -4.02 5.67
CA ASP A 134 -17.78 -3.73 4.28
C ASP A 134 -17.47 -2.28 3.92
N TYR A 135 -17.69 -1.34 4.85
CA TYR A 135 -17.36 0.06 4.61
C TYR A 135 -15.85 0.26 4.50
N LEU A 136 -15.05 -0.34 5.37
CA LEU A 136 -13.58 -0.28 5.34
C LEU A 136 -12.97 -1.03 4.15
N ASN A 137 -13.56 -2.16 3.74
CA ASN A 137 -13.07 -2.99 2.63
C ASN A 137 -13.31 -2.35 1.25
N LYS A 138 -14.21 -1.37 1.13
CA LYS A 138 -14.39 -0.59 -0.11
C LYS A 138 -13.16 0.24 -0.50
N GLY A 139 -12.17 0.36 0.38
CA GLY A 139 -10.93 1.08 0.15
C GLY A 139 -11.15 2.60 0.18
N LYS A 140 -10.11 3.35 0.59
CA LYS A 140 -10.14 4.82 0.72
C LYS A 140 -11.27 5.34 1.64
N THR A 141 -11.65 4.54 2.62
CA THR A 141 -12.68 4.84 3.61
C THR A 141 -12.08 4.81 5.00
N ALA A 142 -12.52 5.72 5.86
CA ALA A 142 -12.17 5.80 7.26
C ALA A 142 -13.45 5.72 8.11
N VAL A 143 -13.35 5.13 9.29
CA VAL A 143 -14.46 5.03 10.24
C VAL A 143 -14.04 5.64 11.57
N ILE A 144 -14.88 6.50 12.12
CA ILE A 144 -14.67 7.14 13.41
C ILE A 144 -15.32 6.29 14.49
N THR A 145 -14.51 5.72 15.39
CA THR A 145 -14.99 4.89 16.50
C THR A 145 -13.96 4.87 17.63
N THR A 146 -14.27 4.21 18.74
CA THR A 146 -13.36 4.10 19.89
C THR A 146 -12.23 3.12 19.62
N ARG A 147 -11.03 3.47 20.10
CA ARG A 147 -9.81 2.67 19.91
C ARG A 147 -9.96 1.27 20.53
N GLU A 148 -10.60 1.21 21.68
CA GLU A 148 -10.87 0.00 22.45
C GLU A 148 -11.74 -0.95 21.64
N ARG A 149 -12.81 -0.43 21.02
CA ARG A 149 -13.71 -1.22 20.19
C ARG A 149 -12.98 -1.80 18.97
N MET A 150 -12.18 -0.99 18.27
CA MET A 150 -11.42 -1.48 17.11
C MET A 150 -10.47 -2.61 17.50
N LYS A 151 -9.72 -2.44 18.59
CA LYS A 151 -8.82 -3.48 19.10
C LYS A 151 -9.58 -4.74 19.55
N LEU A 152 -10.72 -4.57 20.22
CA LEU A 152 -11.50 -5.67 20.74
C LEU A 152 -12.18 -6.46 19.63
N GLN A 153 -12.75 -5.82 18.62
CA GLN A 153 -13.50 -6.48 17.56
C GLN A 153 -12.61 -6.94 16.40
N PHE A 154 -11.76 -6.05 15.90
CA PHE A 154 -11.00 -6.23 14.66
C PHE A 154 -9.50 -6.45 14.87
N GLN A 155 -9.01 -6.37 16.11
CA GLN A 155 -7.60 -6.61 16.46
C GLN A 155 -6.65 -5.74 15.61
N ASP A 156 -5.72 -6.38 14.89
CA ASP A 156 -4.70 -5.74 14.07
C ASP A 156 -5.07 -5.75 12.56
N GLN A 157 -6.34 -6.03 12.20
CA GLN A 157 -6.80 -6.09 10.80
C GLN A 157 -6.83 -4.73 10.10
N PHE A 158 -7.04 -3.65 10.86
CA PHE A 158 -7.13 -2.30 10.33
C PHE A 158 -6.13 -1.38 11.01
N TYR A 159 -5.62 -0.42 10.24
CA TYR A 159 -4.77 0.63 10.80
C TYR A 159 -5.58 1.60 11.65
N ILE A 160 -5.18 1.77 12.91
CA ILE A 160 -5.75 2.77 13.81
C ILE A 160 -4.82 3.97 13.83
N SER A 161 -5.34 5.15 13.48
CA SER A 161 -4.61 6.42 13.54
C SER A 161 -3.95 6.65 14.91
N LYS A 162 -2.77 7.29 14.90
CA LYS A 162 -2.03 7.62 16.12
C LYS A 162 -2.77 8.68 16.94
N ASP A 163 -3.41 9.61 16.25
CA ASP A 163 -4.09 10.74 16.86
C ASP A 163 -5.54 10.35 17.21
N ALA A 164 -6.14 11.10 18.13
CA ALA A 164 -7.53 10.94 18.51
C ALA A 164 -8.29 12.24 18.21
N LEU A 165 -9.51 12.11 17.69
CA LEU A 165 -10.39 13.26 17.42
C LEU A 165 -10.80 13.97 18.72
N PHE A 166 -11.08 13.18 19.76
CA PHE A 166 -11.36 13.65 21.10
C PHE A 166 -11.12 12.50 22.08
N SER A 167 -10.96 12.85 23.36
CA SER A 167 -10.83 11.89 24.45
C SER A 167 -12.11 11.90 25.27
N SER A 168 -12.79 10.75 25.33
CA SER A 168 -14.00 10.57 26.13
C SER A 168 -13.73 9.56 27.25
N GLN A 169 -14.16 9.89 28.48
CA GLN A 169 -14.10 8.96 29.60
C GLN A 169 -15.34 8.08 29.62
N LEU A 170 -15.16 6.78 29.76
CA LEU A 170 -16.26 5.85 29.97
C LEU A 170 -16.71 5.92 31.42
N ALA A 171 -18.01 6.15 31.64
CA ALA A 171 -18.61 6.21 32.97
C ALA A 171 -19.83 5.30 33.04
N ILE A 172 -20.12 4.80 34.24
CA ILE A 172 -21.35 4.04 34.51
C ILE A 172 -22.44 5.02 34.87
N ALA A 173 -23.44 5.14 34.01
CA ALA A 173 -24.65 5.91 34.30
C ALA A 173 -25.52 5.13 35.30
N VAL A 174 -25.92 5.79 36.37
CA VAL A 174 -26.85 5.25 37.36
C VAL A 174 -28.06 6.17 37.50
N HIS A 175 -29.20 5.60 37.93
CA HIS A 175 -30.38 6.39 38.23
C HIS A 175 -30.07 7.48 39.27
N LYS A 176 -30.69 8.67 39.14
CA LYS A 176 -30.42 9.83 40.02
C LYS A 176 -30.59 9.48 41.51
N ASN A 177 -31.57 8.63 41.83
CA ASN A 177 -31.89 8.22 43.20
C ASN A 177 -31.18 6.92 43.63
N PHE A 178 -30.06 6.55 42.99
CA PHE A 178 -29.36 5.31 43.33
C PHE A 178 -28.63 5.41 44.68
N THR A 179 -29.18 4.75 45.70
CA THR A 179 -28.75 4.80 47.10
C THR A 179 -27.30 4.37 47.33
N HIS A 180 -26.74 3.52 46.45
CA HIS A 180 -25.41 2.93 46.65
C HIS A 180 -24.31 3.53 45.74
N LYS A 181 -24.54 4.72 45.16
CA LYS A 181 -23.58 5.38 44.27
C LYS A 181 -22.16 5.46 44.88
N ARG A 182 -22.06 5.90 46.14
CA ARG A 182 -20.76 6.05 46.83
C ARG A 182 -20.03 4.72 47.00
N ARG A 183 -20.77 3.63 47.23
CA ARG A 183 -20.20 2.27 47.34
C ARG A 183 -19.69 1.81 45.98
N LEU A 184 -20.48 2.03 44.92
CA LEU A 184 -20.10 1.70 43.54
C LEU A 184 -18.83 2.45 43.12
N ASP A 185 -18.76 3.76 43.34
CA ASP A 185 -17.59 4.59 43.01
C ASP A 185 -16.33 4.08 43.72
N LYS A 186 -16.44 3.69 45.00
CA LYS A 186 -15.31 3.14 45.77
C LYS A 186 -14.82 1.81 45.18
N VAL A 187 -15.73 0.96 44.73
CA VAL A 187 -15.39 -0.32 44.09
C VAL A 187 -14.72 -0.07 42.74
N ILE A 188 -15.26 0.81 41.89
CA ILE A 188 -14.67 1.15 40.59
C ILE A 188 -13.26 1.71 40.77
N LYS A 189 -13.07 2.65 41.71
CA LYS A 189 -11.75 3.21 42.02
C LYS A 189 -10.76 2.14 42.46
N ARG A 190 -11.18 1.19 43.30
CA ARG A 190 -10.34 0.06 43.71
C ARG A 190 -9.97 -0.81 42.52
N ILE A 191 -10.93 -1.22 41.70
CA ILE A 191 -10.68 -2.05 40.49
C ILE A 191 -9.66 -1.38 39.57
N SER A 192 -9.79 -0.07 39.36
CA SER A 192 -8.85 0.71 38.57
C SER A 192 -7.47 0.83 39.23
N ALA A 193 -7.41 1.09 40.55
CA ALA A 193 -6.15 1.24 41.28
C ALA A 193 -5.35 -0.07 41.36
N PHE A 194 -6.02 -1.20 41.49
CA PHE A 194 -5.39 -2.53 41.44
C PHE A 194 -5.00 -2.98 40.03
N GLY A 195 -5.30 -2.19 38.99
CA GLY A 195 -4.99 -2.54 37.60
C GLY A 195 -5.82 -3.70 37.05
N ILE A 196 -6.89 -4.10 37.74
CA ILE A 196 -7.72 -5.27 37.36
C ILE A 196 -8.35 -5.02 36.00
N TYR A 197 -8.85 -3.80 35.76
CA TYR A 197 -9.44 -3.41 34.48
C TYR A 197 -8.48 -3.62 33.29
N GLN A 198 -7.25 -3.12 33.42
CA GLN A 198 -6.22 -3.21 32.39
C GLN A 198 -5.79 -4.66 32.17
N LYS A 199 -5.68 -5.45 33.25
CA LYS A 199 -5.39 -6.88 33.17
C LYS A 199 -6.50 -7.64 32.43
N THR A 200 -7.76 -7.44 32.81
CA THR A 200 -8.90 -8.13 32.19
C THR A 200 -9.01 -7.84 30.69
N ILE A 201 -8.81 -6.58 30.27
CA ILE A 201 -8.81 -6.23 28.84
C ILE A 201 -7.66 -6.93 28.11
N ARG A 202 -6.46 -6.92 28.70
CA ARG A 202 -5.28 -7.55 28.10
C ARG A 202 -5.46 -9.06 27.96
N ASP A 203 -5.95 -9.72 29.00
CA ASP A 203 -6.19 -11.16 29.02
C ASP A 203 -7.27 -11.54 27.99
N TYR A 204 -8.33 -10.73 27.88
CA TYR A 204 -9.37 -10.93 26.87
C TYR A 204 -8.82 -10.78 25.45
N LEU A 205 -8.09 -9.71 25.16
CA LEU A 205 -7.46 -9.48 23.86
C LEU A 205 -6.49 -10.60 23.50
N TYR A 206 -5.67 -11.03 24.46
CA TYR A 206 -4.71 -12.12 24.28
C TYR A 206 -5.42 -13.44 23.94
N LYS A 207 -6.45 -13.81 24.73
CA LYS A 207 -7.25 -15.02 24.48
C LYS A 207 -7.96 -14.95 23.13
N LYS A 208 -8.47 -13.77 22.76
CA LYS A 208 -9.11 -13.56 21.46
C LYS A 208 -8.10 -13.75 20.33
N LYS A 209 -6.90 -13.18 20.45
CA LYS A 209 -5.81 -13.30 19.47
C LYS A 209 -5.42 -14.76 19.21
N ILE A 210 -5.27 -15.54 20.30
CA ILE A 210 -5.03 -16.99 20.22
C ILE A 210 -6.18 -17.70 19.48
N ARG A 211 -7.44 -17.42 19.88
CA ARG A 211 -8.61 -18.08 19.26
C ARG A 211 -8.79 -17.76 17.79
N SER A 212 -8.46 -16.53 17.36
CA SER A 212 -8.57 -16.15 15.96
C SER A 212 -7.41 -16.68 15.10
N GLY A 213 -6.40 -17.33 15.68
CA GLY A 213 -5.19 -17.75 14.96
C GLY A 213 -4.41 -16.56 14.38
N PHE A 214 -4.67 -15.35 14.87
CA PHE A 214 -4.11 -14.11 14.34
C PHE A 214 -2.75 -13.90 14.99
N THR A 215 -1.71 -14.54 14.44
CA THR A 215 -0.34 -14.18 14.77
C THR A 215 -0.12 -12.77 14.24
N GLY A 216 -0.08 -11.79 15.14
CA GLY A 216 0.29 -10.41 14.80
C GLY A 216 1.78 -10.30 14.46
N GLU A 217 2.36 -11.33 13.84
CA GLU A 217 3.41 -11.07 12.89
C GLU A 217 2.80 -10.13 11.88
N SER A 218 3.49 -9.04 11.57
CA SER A 218 3.29 -8.38 10.31
C SER A 218 3.22 -9.50 9.28
N ASN A 219 2.02 -9.80 8.79
CA ASN A 219 1.87 -10.50 7.54
C ASN A 219 2.58 -9.58 6.57
N THR A 220 3.88 -9.78 6.42
CA THR A 220 4.61 -9.50 5.21
C THR A 220 3.86 -10.40 4.23
N TYR A 221 2.73 -9.90 3.75
CA TYR A 221 1.90 -10.57 2.77
C TYR A 221 2.87 -10.71 1.62
N ILE A 222 3.48 -11.89 1.51
CA ILE A 222 4.25 -12.27 0.34
C ILE A 222 3.19 -12.26 -0.74
N LYS A 223 3.09 -11.13 -1.44
CA LYS A 223 2.09 -10.93 -2.47
C LYS A 223 2.40 -11.98 -3.51
N GLN A 224 1.51 -12.97 -3.65
CA GLN A 224 1.60 -13.91 -4.74
C GLN A 224 1.51 -13.11 -6.02
N LEU A 225 2.48 -13.31 -6.91
CA LEU A 225 2.61 -12.52 -8.13
C LEU A 225 1.38 -12.76 -9.00
N THR A 226 0.60 -11.71 -9.26
CA THR A 226 -0.64 -11.82 -10.03
C THR A 226 -0.42 -11.42 -11.48
N LEU A 227 -1.22 -11.97 -12.41
CA LEU A 227 -1.17 -11.62 -13.84
C LEU A 227 -1.22 -10.10 -14.13
N PRO A 228 -2.02 -9.28 -13.42
CA PRO A 228 -2.00 -7.83 -13.58
C PRO A 228 -0.63 -7.20 -13.34
N ASP A 229 0.19 -7.76 -12.43
CA ASP A 229 1.52 -7.23 -12.13
C ASP A 229 2.50 -7.41 -13.32
N LEU A 230 2.23 -8.37 -14.22
CA LEU A 230 3.05 -8.64 -15.42
C LEU A 230 2.43 -8.10 -16.72
N TYR A 231 1.27 -7.45 -16.66
CA TYR A 231 0.54 -7.04 -17.85
C TYR A 231 1.38 -6.11 -18.76
N GLY A 232 2.15 -5.20 -18.18
CA GLY A 232 3.05 -4.33 -18.93
C GLY A 232 4.11 -5.09 -19.73
N ALA A 233 4.67 -6.16 -19.17
CA ALA A 233 5.65 -7.00 -19.86
C ALA A 233 5.01 -7.76 -21.05
N PHE A 234 3.79 -8.28 -20.87
CA PHE A 234 3.05 -8.94 -21.96
C PHE A 234 2.66 -7.97 -23.07
N ILE A 235 2.23 -6.74 -22.74
CA ILE A 235 1.96 -5.70 -23.74
C ILE A 235 3.23 -5.41 -24.54
N PHE A 236 4.36 -5.18 -23.86
CA PHE A 236 5.62 -4.84 -24.52
C PHE A 236 6.09 -5.95 -25.46
N LEU A 237 5.94 -7.21 -25.05
CA LEU A 237 6.24 -8.36 -25.91
C LEU A 237 5.28 -8.44 -27.10
N GLY A 238 3.98 -8.22 -26.88
CA GLY A 238 2.98 -8.22 -27.94
C GLY A 238 3.23 -7.13 -28.98
N THR A 239 3.45 -5.88 -28.54
CA THR A 239 3.70 -4.76 -29.45
C THR A 239 5.00 -4.93 -30.22
N GLY A 240 6.07 -5.42 -29.56
CA GLY A 240 7.34 -5.70 -30.23
C GLY A 240 7.22 -6.73 -31.36
N ASN A 241 6.48 -7.81 -31.11
CA ASN A 241 6.23 -8.83 -32.15
C ASN A 241 5.37 -8.30 -33.29
N LEU A 242 4.34 -7.49 -33.00
CA LEU A 242 3.51 -6.87 -34.03
C LEU A 242 4.31 -5.95 -34.96
N ILE A 243 5.22 -5.14 -34.38
CA ILE A 243 6.11 -4.28 -35.16
C ILE A 243 7.04 -5.12 -36.04
N ALA A 244 7.64 -6.18 -35.49
CA ALA A 244 8.53 -7.08 -36.24
C ALA A 244 7.81 -7.75 -37.42
N ILE A 245 6.60 -8.27 -37.20
CA ILE A 245 5.77 -8.87 -38.25
C ILE A 245 5.43 -7.83 -39.32
N THR A 246 5.07 -6.61 -38.91
CA THR A 246 4.74 -5.52 -39.85
C THR A 246 5.93 -5.20 -40.75
N ILE A 247 7.12 -4.99 -40.18
CA ILE A 247 8.34 -4.71 -40.95
C ILE A 247 8.66 -5.86 -41.91
N PHE A 248 8.59 -7.11 -41.44
CA PHE A 248 8.83 -8.29 -42.27
C PHE A 248 7.85 -8.41 -43.44
N THR A 249 6.57 -8.11 -43.21
CA THR A 249 5.57 -8.09 -44.29
C THR A 249 5.84 -6.99 -45.31
N PHE A 250 6.25 -5.79 -44.87
CA PHE A 250 6.64 -4.70 -45.77
C PHE A 250 7.86 -5.06 -46.62
N GLU A 251 8.87 -5.69 -46.02
CA GLU A 251 10.08 -6.14 -46.72
C GLU A 251 9.73 -7.16 -47.82
N LEU A 252 8.85 -8.12 -47.53
CA LEU A 252 8.37 -9.09 -48.52
C LEU A 252 7.61 -8.46 -49.68
N ILE A 253 6.78 -7.45 -49.39
CA ILE A 253 6.01 -6.73 -50.42
C ILE A 253 6.97 -5.92 -51.31
N PHE A 254 7.91 -5.17 -50.72
CA PHE A 254 8.93 -4.42 -51.46
C PHE A 254 9.84 -5.33 -52.30
N ALA A 255 10.26 -6.48 -51.75
CA ALA A 255 11.08 -7.44 -52.47
C ALA A 255 10.35 -8.07 -53.68
N LYS A 256 9.02 -8.20 -53.61
CA LYS A 256 8.20 -8.63 -54.75
C LYS A 256 7.96 -7.51 -55.79
N LEU A 257 7.87 -6.26 -55.36
CA LEU A 257 7.65 -5.09 -56.24
C LEU A 257 8.92 -4.64 -56.99
N THR A 258 10.09 -4.92 -56.44
CA THR A 258 11.39 -4.54 -57.02
C THR A 258 11.96 -5.66 -57.94
N LYS A 259 11.21 -6.74 -58.15
CA LYS A 259 11.58 -7.89 -58.99
C LYS A 259 10.70 -7.90 -60.24
#